data_AF-R5M0J9-F1
#
_entry.id   AF-R5M0J9-F1
#
_cell.length_a   1.000
_cell.length_b   1.000
_cell.length_c   1.000
_cell.angle_alpha   90.00
_cell.angle_beta   90.00
_cell.angle_gamma   90.00
#
_symmetry.space_group_name_H-M   'P 1'
#
loop_
_entity.id
_entity.type
_entity.pdbx_description
1 polymer ?
#
loop_
_entity_poly.entity_id
_entity_poly.type
_entity_poly.pdbx_seq_one_letter_code
_entity_poly.pdbx_strand_id
1 'polypeptide(L)'
;MLGTMKNVGQVGGACDGLEPVIKIIRDGVLKYICILIPIGLLLFGVFDLGKAVIASDEKEVKAAQSRLIKRVIYAVLVFLVPQIVSLIMNVVAIGVGDEDTTSWASCWNNAYIVNK
;
A
#
# COMPACT_ATOMS: atom_id res chain seq x y z
N MET A 1 14.01 -6.55 37.94
CA MET A 1 13.46 -5.24 37.53
C MET A 1 14.54 -4.44 36.81
N LEU A 2 14.91 -4.85 35.59
CA LEU A 2 15.93 -4.14 34.81
C LEU A 2 15.69 -4.40 33.31
N GLY A 3 14.47 -4.08 32.87
CA GLY A 3 14.05 -4.21 31.48
C GLY A 3 13.58 -2.85 30.98
N THR A 4 14.31 -2.31 30.01
CA THR A 4 13.86 -1.29 29.06
C THR A 4 13.42 0.06 29.64
N MET A 5 14.38 0.82 30.18
CA MET A 5 14.35 2.27 29.93
C MET A 5 14.69 2.49 28.45
N LYS A 6 13.69 2.40 27.57
CA LYS A 6 13.77 2.99 26.23
C LYS A 6 13.83 4.49 26.45
N ASN A 7 15.01 5.07 26.19
CA ASN A 7 15.28 6.48 26.20
C ASN A 7 14.15 7.27 25.51
N VAL A 8 13.44 8.07 26.30
CA VAL A 8 12.56 9.16 25.83
C VAL A 8 13.40 10.32 25.23
N GLY A 9 14.70 10.11 25.00
CA GLY A 9 15.67 11.10 24.53
C GLY A 9 16.43 10.72 23.26
N GLN A 10 15.95 9.78 22.44
CA GLN A 10 16.50 9.57 21.09
C GLN A 10 15.60 10.29 20.06
N VAL A 11 15.76 11.61 19.95
CA VAL A 11 15.38 12.41 18.77
C VAL A 11 16.28 12.06 17.57
N GLY A 12 16.46 10.77 17.31
CA GLY A 12 17.45 10.23 16.38
C GLY A 12 17.26 8.73 16.13
N GLY A 13 16.00 8.30 15.97
CA GLY A 13 15.66 7.02 15.35
C GLY A 13 15.73 7.13 13.82
N ALA A 14 15.59 6.03 13.09
CA ALA A 14 15.68 6.03 11.62
C ALA A 14 14.73 7.06 10.93
N CYS A 15 13.69 7.52 11.62
CA CYS A 15 12.73 8.51 11.12
C CYS A 15 12.90 9.94 11.67
N ASP A 16 13.96 10.26 12.44
CA ASP A 16 14.25 11.61 12.96
C ASP A 16 13.01 12.36 13.53
N GLY A 17 12.19 11.66 14.33
CA GLY A 17 10.98 12.22 14.94
C GLY A 17 9.69 12.17 14.10
N LEU A 18 9.74 11.75 12.83
CA LEU A 18 8.56 11.56 11.96
C LEU A 18 7.84 10.21 12.14
N GLU A 19 8.29 9.37 13.08
CA GLU A 19 7.71 8.06 13.39
C GLU A 19 6.17 8.03 13.53
N PRO A 20 5.52 8.95 14.28
CA PRO A 20 4.06 8.91 14.44
C PRO A 20 3.33 9.21 13.12
N VAL A 21 3.86 10.12 12.31
CA VAL A 21 3.26 10.49 11.01
C VAL A 21 3.35 9.31 10.04
N ILE A 22 4.52 8.64 10.00
CA ILE A 22 4.80 7.55 9.08
C ILE A 22 3.98 6.30 9.43
N LYS A 23 3.75 6.04 10.72
CA LYS A 23 2.83 4.99 11.18
C LYS A 23 1.39 5.23 10.73
N ILE A 24 0.88 6.45 10.90
CA ILE A 24 -0.49 6.80 10.47
C ILE A 24 -0.64 6.63 8.96
N ILE A 25 0.32 7.13 8.18
CA ILE A 25 0.26 7.05 6.72
C ILE A 25 0.32 5.59 6.24
N ARG A 26 1.22 4.78 6.80
CA ARG A 26 1.36 3.39 6.36
C ARG A 26 0.26 2.48 6.87
N ASP A 27 0.12 2.38 8.19
CA ASP A 27 -0.75 1.38 8.82
C ASP A 27 -2.20 1.83 8.82
N GLY A 28 -2.46 3.14 8.75
CA GLY A 28 -3.80 3.72 8.68
C GLY A 28 -4.24 4.05 7.25
N VAL A 29 -3.47 4.85 6.50
CA VAL A 29 -3.94 5.36 5.21
C VAL A 29 -3.68 4.35 4.09
N LEU A 30 -2.42 4.01 3.83
CA LEU A 30 -2.03 3.17 2.69
C LEU A 30 -2.52 1.74 2.83
N LYS A 31 -2.38 1.12 4.02
CA LYS A 31 -2.85 -0.26 4.23
C LYS A 31 -4.35 -0.40 3.99
N TYR A 32 -5.16 0.53 4.51
CA TYR A 32 -6.61 0.43 4.35
C TYR A 32 -7.05 0.90 2.97
N ILE A 33 -6.59 2.04 2.46
CA ILE A 33 -7.02 2.59 1.16
C ILE A 33 -6.58 1.70 0.00
N CYS A 34 -5.31 1.24 -0.03
CA CYS A 34 -4.81 0.39 -1.10
C CYS A 34 -5.41 -1.02 -1.09
N ILE A 35 -6.20 -1.40 -0.07
CA ILE A 35 -6.92 -2.68 -0.01
C ILE A 35 -8.43 -2.47 -0.20
N LEU A 36 -9.04 -1.50 0.51
CA LEU A 36 -10.46 -1.19 0.43
C LEU A 36 -10.89 -0.72 -0.96
N ILE A 37 -10.13 0.20 -1.58
CA ILE A 37 -10.46 0.70 -2.91
C ILE A 37 -10.48 -0.42 -3.96
N PRO A 38 -9.42 -1.24 -4.13
CA PRO A 38 -9.45 -2.30 -5.14
C PRO A 38 -10.51 -3.36 -4.85
N ILE A 39 -10.71 -3.75 -3.59
CA ILE A 39 -11.78 -4.71 -3.23
C ILE A 39 -13.16 -4.12 -3.56
N GLY A 40 -13.42 -2.86 -3.22
CA GLY A 40 -14.67 -2.19 -3.53
C GLY A 40 -14.92 -2.12 -5.04
N LEU A 41 -13.92 -1.71 -5.84
CA LEU A 41 -14.02 -1.65 -7.30
C LEU A 41 -14.31 -3.01 -7.93
N LEU A 42 -13.74 -4.09 -7.37
CA LEU A 42 -13.99 -5.47 -7.81
C LEU A 42 -15.40 -5.93 -7.46
N LEU A 43 -15.87 -5.73 -6.22
CA LEU A 43 -17.22 -6.14 -5.80
C LEU A 43 -18.31 -5.42 -6.59
N PHE A 44 -18.20 -4.09 -6.74
CA PHE A 44 -19.14 -3.33 -7.56
C PHE A 44 -19.08 -3.73 -9.04
N GLY A 45 -17.90 -4.14 -9.52
CA GLY A 45 -17.76 -4.65 -10.87
C GLY A 45 -18.47 -5.99 -11.07
N VAL A 46 -18.16 -6.98 -10.23
CA VAL A 46 -18.73 -8.32 -10.34
C VAL A 46 -20.24 -8.30 -10.12
N PHE A 47 -20.76 -7.44 -9.26
CA PHE A 47 -22.21 -7.26 -9.08
C PHE A 47 -22.89 -6.72 -10.35
N ASP A 48 -22.27 -5.75 -11.03
CA ASP A 48 -22.78 -5.18 -12.29
C ASP A 48 -22.76 -6.21 -13.42
N LEU A 49 -21.69 -7.01 -13.51
CA LEU A 49 -21.65 -8.15 -14.43
C LEU A 49 -22.67 -9.22 -14.11
N GLY A 50 -22.83 -9.58 -12.83
CA GLY A 50 -23.74 -10.64 -12.42
C GLY A 50 -25.15 -10.37 -12.92
N LYS A 51 -25.61 -9.11 -12.79
CA LYS A 51 -26.91 -8.68 -13.32
C LYS A 51 -26.98 -8.74 -14.86
N ALA A 52 -25.95 -8.29 -15.57
CA ALA A 52 -25.90 -8.33 -17.03
C ALA A 52 -25.84 -9.77 -17.59
N VAL A 53 -25.13 -10.67 -16.90
CA VAL A 53 -25.01 -12.09 -17.28
C VAL A 53 -26.34 -12.82 -17.11
N ILE A 54 -27.07 -12.55 -16.02
CA ILE A 54 -28.40 -13.15 -15.80
C ILE A 54 -29.42 -12.66 -16.85
N ALA A 55 -29.28 -11.42 -17.33
CA ALA A 55 -30.12 -10.89 -18.41
C ALA A 55 -29.82 -11.51 -19.80
N SER A 56 -28.73 -12.27 -19.95
CA SER A 56 -28.32 -12.99 -21.18
C SER A 56 -28.27 -12.15 -22.47
N ASP A 57 -28.11 -10.83 -22.35
CA ASP A 57 -27.96 -9.94 -23.49
C ASP A 57 -26.48 -9.84 -23.88
N GLU A 58 -26.09 -10.52 -24.96
CA GLU A 58 -24.69 -10.65 -25.39
C GLU A 58 -23.99 -9.30 -25.62
N LYS A 59 -24.75 -8.28 -26.05
CA LYS A 59 -24.21 -6.93 -26.26
C LYS A 59 -23.90 -6.25 -24.94
N GLU A 60 -24.79 -6.38 -23.96
CA GLU A 60 -24.62 -5.81 -22.62
C GLU A 60 -23.55 -6.55 -21.82
N VAL A 61 -23.46 -7.88 -21.94
CA VAL A 61 -22.41 -8.68 -21.28
C VAL A 61 -21.02 -8.26 -21.76
N LYS A 62 -20.84 -8.08 -23.08
CA LYS A 62 -19.55 -7.66 -23.65
C LYS A 62 -19.21 -6.22 -23.27
N ALA A 63 -20.20 -5.33 -23.25
CA ALA A 63 -20.03 -3.96 -22.78
C ALA A 63 -19.63 -3.92 -21.31
N ALA A 64 -20.31 -4.69 -20.45
CA ALA A 64 -20.06 -4.75 -19.03
C ALA A 64 -18.69 -5.40 -18.72
N GLN A 65 -18.27 -6.43 -19.45
CA GLN A 65 -16.93 -7.04 -19.34
C GLN A 65 -15.82 -6.03 -19.64
N SER A 66 -15.99 -5.21 -20.69
CA SER A 66 -15.00 -4.17 -21.02
C SER A 66 -14.85 -3.12 -19.91
N ARG A 67 -15.95 -2.81 -19.20
CA ARG A 67 -15.95 -1.90 -18.04
C ARG A 67 -15.26 -2.52 -16.83
N LEU A 68 -15.40 -3.83 -16.62
CA LEU A 68 -14.72 -4.52 -15.54
C LEU A 68 -13.23 -4.61 -15.72
N ILE A 69 -12.78 -4.95 -16.93
CA ILE A 69 -11.34 -5.04 -17.22
C ILE A 69 -10.67 -3.71 -16.88
N LYS A 70 -11.29 -2.58 -17.21
CA LYS A 70 -10.80 -1.25 -16.82
C LYS A 70 -10.72 -1.09 -15.29
N ARG A 71 -11.77 -1.48 -14.55
CA ARG A 71 -11.79 -1.42 -13.08
C ARG A 71 -10.74 -2.32 -12.42
N VAL A 72 -10.50 -3.51 -12.98
CA VAL A 72 -9.43 -4.42 -12.56
C VAL A 72 -8.06 -3.76 -12.78
N ILE A 73 -7.83 -3.14 -13.94
CA ILE A 73 -6.58 -2.41 -14.20
C ILE A 73 -6.41 -1.28 -13.19
N TYR A 74 -7.44 -0.49 -12.89
CA TYR A 74 -7.36 0.56 -11.86
C TYR A 74 -7.05 -0.01 -10.46
N ALA A 75 -7.70 -1.11 -10.07
CA ALA A 75 -7.45 -1.80 -8.80
C ALA A 75 -5.99 -2.28 -8.69
N VAL A 76 -5.47 -2.89 -9.77
CA VAL A 76 -4.09 -3.36 -9.87
C VAL A 76 -3.11 -2.18 -9.77
N LEU A 77 -3.33 -1.10 -10.53
CA LEU A 77 -2.45 0.07 -10.47
C LEU A 77 -2.38 0.68 -9.06
N VAL A 78 -3.52 0.88 -8.39
CA VAL A 78 -3.57 1.43 -7.02
C VAL A 78 -2.85 0.52 -6.02
N PHE A 79 -2.97 -0.81 -6.18
CA PHE A 79 -2.28 -1.77 -5.35
C PHE A 79 -0.76 -1.81 -5.61
N LEU A 80 -0.32 -1.65 -6.86
CA LEU A 80 1.09 -1.70 -7.22
C LEU A 80 1.88 -0.45 -6.86
N VAL A 81 1.28 0.74 -6.77
CA VAL A 81 2.00 1.99 -6.46
C VAL A 81 2.97 1.88 -5.26
N PRO A 82 2.54 1.45 -4.05
CA PRO A 82 3.45 1.31 -2.91
C PRO A 82 4.52 0.22 -3.12
N GLN A 83 4.22 -0.81 -3.91
CA GLN A 83 5.18 -1.87 -4.24
C GLN A 83 6.26 -1.36 -5.19
N ILE A 84 5.88 -0.52 -6.17
CA ILE A 84 6.80 0.12 -7.10
C ILE A 84 7.70 1.12 -6.37
N VAL A 85 7.17 1.93 -5.44
CA VAL A 85 8.00 2.83 -4.62
C VAL A 85 9.03 2.04 -3.82
N SER A 86 8.61 0.94 -3.20
CA SER A 86 9.53 0.06 -2.47
C SER A 86 10.59 -0.56 -3.38
N LEU A 87 10.22 -0.97 -4.59
CA LEU A 87 11.14 -1.53 -5.58
C LEU A 87 12.18 -0.49 -6.03
N ILE A 88 11.74 0.73 -6.35
CA ILE A 88 12.62 1.82 -6.75
C ILE A 88 13.64 2.11 -5.64
N MET A 89 13.19 2.19 -4.39
CA MET A 89 14.08 2.46 -3.25
C MET A 89 15.10 1.34 -3.03
N ASN A 90 14.72 0.07 -3.26
CA ASN A 90 15.67 -1.05 -3.25
C ASN A 90 16.70 -0.95 -4.38
N VAL A 91 16.29 -0.55 -5.59
CA VAL A 91 17.21 -0.38 -6.72
C VAL A 91 18.18 0.79 -6.48
N VAL A 92 17.68 1.91 -5.94
CA VAL A 92 18.50 3.07 -5.60
C VAL A 92 19.53 2.72 -4.51
N ALA A 93 19.14 1.95 -3.49
CA ALA A 93 20.05 1.49 -2.44
C ALA A 93 21.21 0.62 -2.97
N ILE A 94 21.03 -0.07 -4.10
CA ILE A 94 22.09 -0.87 -4.74
C ILE A 94 23.07 0.04 -5.50
N GLY A 95 22.59 1.15 -6.08
CA GLY A 95 23.38 2.01 -6.97
C GLY A 95 24.13 3.14 -6.28
N VAL A 96 23.66 3.62 -5.14
CA VAL A 96 24.28 4.69 -4.36
C VAL A 96 24.92 4.05 -3.13
N GLY A 97 26.25 3.98 -3.09
CA GLY A 97 26.99 3.39 -1.97
C GLY A 97 26.69 4.13 -0.66
N ASP A 98 25.75 3.58 0.09
CA ASP A 98 25.47 3.73 1.53
C ASP A 98 25.53 5.12 2.17
N GLU A 99 25.18 6.17 1.44
CA GLU A 99 24.86 7.46 2.04
C GLU A 99 23.34 7.73 1.84
N ASP A 100 22.59 7.65 2.94
CA ASP A 100 21.17 8.02 3.14
C ASP A 100 20.01 7.14 2.62
N THR A 101 20.22 6.16 1.73
CA THR A 101 19.09 5.34 1.22
C THR A 101 18.52 4.34 2.23
N THR A 102 19.36 3.87 3.15
CA THR A 102 19.02 2.91 4.20
C THR A 102 18.23 3.54 5.36
N SER A 103 18.37 4.86 5.56
CA SER A 103 17.64 5.63 6.58
C SER A 103 16.14 5.64 6.29
N TRP A 104 15.75 5.95 5.04
CA TRP A 104 14.35 5.89 4.62
C TRP A 104 13.78 4.47 4.74
N ALA A 105 14.49 3.44 4.27
CA ALA A 105 14.01 2.06 4.32
C ALA A 105 13.88 1.55 5.76
N SER A 106 14.82 1.92 6.65
CA SER A 106 14.77 1.59 8.07
C SER A 106 13.63 2.31 8.75
N CYS A 107 13.40 3.59 8.45
CA CYS A 107 12.24 4.33 8.90
C CYS A 107 10.93 3.71 8.41
N TRP A 108 10.93 3.36 7.13
CA TRP A 108 9.86 2.68 6.43
C TRP A 108 9.77 1.19 6.79
N ASN A 109 10.49 0.64 7.77
CA ASN A 109 10.30 -0.76 8.20
C ASN A 109 10.18 -0.84 9.74
N ASN A 110 10.85 0.05 10.48
CA ASN A 110 10.80 0.15 11.94
C ASN A 110 9.48 0.69 12.51
N ALA A 111 8.54 1.16 11.67
CA ALA A 111 7.15 1.37 12.09
C ALA A 111 6.52 0.09 12.72
N TYR A 112 7.11 -1.09 12.47
CA TYR A 112 6.71 -2.38 13.06
C TYR A 112 7.17 -2.60 14.53
N ILE A 113 8.27 -2.00 15.01
CA ILE A 113 8.94 -2.40 16.29
C ILE A 113 8.55 -1.51 17.50
N VAL A 114 7.32 -1.00 17.52
CA VAL A 114 6.76 -0.36 18.74
C VAL A 114 5.48 -1.06 19.20
N ASN A 115 5.04 -2.12 18.50
CA ASN A 115 3.93 -2.97 18.92
C ASN A 115 4.40 -4.41 19.22
N LYS A 116 5.45 -4.55 20.03
CA LYS A 116 5.64 -5.72 20.87
C LYS A 116 6.36 -5.34 22.17
#